data_AF-A0A3B6VUU2-F1
#
_entry.id   AF-A0A3B6VUU2-F1
#
_cell.length_a   1.000
_cell.length_b   1.000
_cell.length_c   1.000
_cell.angle_alpha   90.00
_cell.angle_beta   90.00
_cell.angle_gamma   90.00
#
_symmetry.space_group_name_H-M   'P 1'
#
loop_
_entity.id
_entity.type
_entity.pdbx_description
1 polymer ?
#
loop_
_entity_poly.entity_id
_entity_poly.type
_entity_poly.pdbx_seq_one_letter_code
_entity_poly.pdbx_strand_id
1 'polypeptide(L)'
;MIKNNILIIDDEEDILNACKNVLEDEGYDVDIAKNYEEALKTFESKKVDLVFLDVWLPNVDGLDILSNIKEKYPDTAVIMMSGHAGVETAVRATKMGAYDFLEKPISVSKLLSSCDEIFKKNENSIENNTSNNNNTHHHKTNNKYKVKQRTIAKSIVVSGFALMEGRKTALTLVPAEVNTGIVFVDINTNTQIKLDHTNILSKDKSGAVNSTALVAGNRYIKTTEHFLAALHMMGITNLIVKCDGEVPNVDGSALVFCDALKEAGFVEQDDYIEPIVIDETLTYGNVNDNETYIILSPYNGLEVSLRIDFAGTIGVQEYTYKFDNFEQFTEEVGRARSFNTIDNIDYAQKMGMAGSGMIGSHILLCDGKVINTKLHFDNEFVRHKILDIIGDLYILGRPIIGRVVANKSSHSFNHSVVHDLANRYL
;
A
#
# COMPACT_ATOMS: atom_id res chain seq x y z
N MET A 1 -32.69 -17.97 -1.24
CA MET A 1 -31.27 -17.70 -1.45
C MET A 1 -30.58 -19.04 -1.57
N ILE A 2 -29.72 -19.23 -2.58
CA ILE A 2 -28.81 -20.37 -2.63
C ILE A 2 -27.81 -20.13 -1.49
N LYS A 3 -27.74 -21.04 -0.50
CA LYS A 3 -26.71 -20.97 0.53
C LYS A 3 -25.43 -21.54 -0.07
N ASN A 4 -24.33 -20.79 0.05
CA ASN A 4 -23.02 -21.21 -0.42
C ASN A 4 -22.40 -22.14 0.64
N ASN A 5 -21.93 -23.30 0.21
CA ASN A 5 -21.46 -24.35 1.11
C ASN A 5 -19.94 -24.26 1.29
N ILE A 6 -19.50 -24.04 2.53
CA ILE A 6 -18.08 -23.91 2.90
C ILE A 6 -17.68 -25.11 3.76
N LEU A 7 -16.48 -25.64 3.51
CA LEU A 7 -15.86 -26.69 4.34
C LEU A 7 -14.53 -26.18 4.92
N ILE A 8 -14.33 -26.35 6.22
CA ILE A 8 -13.06 -26.03 6.89
C ILE A 8 -12.38 -27.34 7.30
N ILE A 9 -11.11 -27.51 6.95
CA ILE A 9 -10.30 -28.70 7.25
C ILE A 9 -9.08 -28.26 8.06
N ASP A 10 -9.04 -28.65 9.33
CA ASP A 10 -8.00 -28.26 10.29
C ASP A 10 -8.00 -29.26 11.45
N ASP A 11 -6.84 -29.64 12.00
CA ASP A 11 -6.79 -30.54 13.15
C ASP A 11 -7.02 -29.81 14.49
N GLU A 12 -6.92 -28.47 14.50
CA GLU A 12 -7.15 -27.63 15.66
C GLU A 12 -8.65 -27.30 15.82
N GLU A 13 -9.30 -27.93 16.79
CA GLU A 13 -10.74 -27.76 17.06
C GLU A 13 -11.13 -26.30 17.38
N ASP A 14 -10.24 -25.54 17.99
CA ASP A 14 -10.44 -24.11 18.26
C ASP A 14 -10.54 -23.28 16.97
N ILE A 15 -9.72 -23.61 15.96
CA ILE A 15 -9.73 -22.91 14.65
C ILE A 15 -10.97 -23.27 13.87
N LEU A 16 -11.34 -24.55 13.84
CA LEU A 16 -12.58 -25.03 13.22
C LEU A 16 -13.79 -24.28 13.77
N ASN A 17 -13.93 -24.23 15.10
CA ASN A 17 -15.07 -23.58 15.75
C ASN A 17 -15.06 -22.06 15.57
N ALA A 18 -13.88 -21.42 15.67
CA ALA A 18 -13.77 -19.97 15.47
C ALA A 18 -14.16 -19.54 14.05
N CYS A 19 -13.63 -20.22 13.03
CA CYS A 19 -13.94 -19.92 11.64
C CYS A 19 -15.40 -20.26 11.30
N LYS A 20 -15.92 -21.37 11.83
CA LYS A 20 -17.32 -21.77 11.65
C LYS A 20 -18.28 -20.71 12.19
N ASN A 21 -18.12 -20.28 13.44
CA ASN A 21 -19.00 -19.30 14.07
C ASN A 21 -19.07 -17.99 13.26
N VAL A 22 -17.90 -17.49 12.84
CA VAL A 22 -17.79 -16.26 12.05
C VAL A 22 -18.52 -16.38 10.71
N LEU A 23 -18.37 -17.51 10.01
CA LEU A 23 -18.96 -17.71 8.69
C LEU A 23 -20.48 -17.99 8.78
N GLU A 24 -20.93 -18.72 9.80
CA GLU A 24 -22.36 -18.95 10.02
C GLU A 24 -23.10 -17.64 10.40
N ASP A 25 -22.46 -16.76 11.19
CA ASP A 25 -23.00 -15.43 11.53
C ASP A 25 -23.23 -14.56 10.28
N GLU A 26 -22.40 -14.73 9.24
CA GLU A 26 -22.54 -14.06 7.94
C GLU A 26 -23.46 -14.81 6.96
N GLY A 27 -24.11 -15.90 7.42
CA GLY A 27 -25.17 -16.59 6.69
C GLY A 27 -24.71 -17.74 5.77
N TYR A 28 -23.44 -18.13 5.83
CA TYR A 28 -22.91 -19.28 5.07
C TYR A 28 -23.36 -20.63 5.67
N ASP A 29 -23.37 -21.70 4.86
CA ASP A 29 -23.56 -23.08 5.36
C ASP A 29 -22.18 -23.73 5.54
N VAL A 30 -21.79 -24.06 6.77
CA VAL A 30 -20.40 -24.38 7.10
C VAL A 30 -20.26 -25.76 7.77
N ASP A 31 -19.48 -26.62 7.14
CA ASP A 31 -19.02 -27.88 7.74
C ASP A 31 -17.57 -27.78 8.18
N ILE A 32 -17.21 -28.65 9.12
CA ILE A 32 -15.86 -28.79 9.65
C ILE A 32 -15.41 -30.25 9.53
N ALA A 33 -14.12 -30.45 9.29
CA ALA A 33 -13.50 -31.76 9.24
C ALA A 33 -12.12 -31.69 9.91
N LYS A 34 -11.83 -32.65 10.80
CA LYS A 34 -10.54 -32.71 11.51
C LYS A 34 -9.42 -33.36 10.69
N ASN A 35 -9.77 -33.94 9.55
CA ASN A 35 -8.87 -34.69 8.69
C ASN A 35 -9.50 -34.89 7.30
N TYR A 36 -8.73 -35.43 6.36
CA TYR A 36 -9.16 -35.64 4.99
C TYR A 36 -10.29 -36.69 4.84
N GLU A 37 -10.33 -37.72 5.69
CA GLU A 37 -11.37 -38.75 5.63
C GLU A 37 -12.75 -38.21 6.00
N GLU A 38 -12.81 -37.31 6.99
CA GLU A 38 -14.02 -36.57 7.34
C GLU A 38 -14.44 -35.62 6.22
N ALA A 39 -13.48 -34.90 5.63
CA ALA A 39 -13.75 -34.00 4.51
C ALA A 39 -14.38 -34.73 3.31
N LEU A 40 -13.91 -35.94 2.99
CA LEU A 40 -14.46 -36.76 1.90
C LEU A 40 -15.93 -37.10 2.10
N LYS A 41 -16.37 -37.37 3.33
CA LYS A 41 -17.80 -37.63 3.62
C LYS A 41 -18.65 -36.40 3.30
N THR A 42 -18.14 -35.19 3.57
CA THR A 42 -18.84 -33.95 3.23
C THR A 42 -18.99 -33.80 1.72
N PHE A 43 -17.89 -33.98 0.97
CA PHE A 43 -17.90 -33.95 -0.50
C PHE A 43 -18.83 -34.99 -1.14
N GLU A 44 -18.95 -36.19 -0.54
CA GLU A 44 -19.87 -37.24 -1.01
C GLU A 44 -21.34 -36.89 -0.72
N SER A 45 -21.60 -36.15 0.36
CA SER A 45 -22.96 -35.84 0.81
C SER A 45 -23.56 -34.60 0.15
N LYS A 46 -22.73 -33.61 -0.21
CA LYS A 46 -23.19 -32.36 -0.84
C LYS A 46 -22.08 -31.66 -1.62
N LYS A 47 -22.49 -30.74 -2.49
CA LYS A 47 -21.57 -29.87 -3.23
C LYS A 47 -20.91 -28.87 -2.25
N VAL A 48 -19.59 -28.74 -2.33
CA VAL A 48 -18.79 -27.75 -1.59
C VAL A 48 -18.27 -26.70 -2.56
N ASP A 49 -18.57 -25.43 -2.31
CA ASP A 49 -18.18 -24.31 -3.19
C ASP A 49 -16.80 -23.76 -2.82
N LEU A 50 -16.47 -23.77 -1.52
CA LEU A 50 -15.21 -23.26 -0.98
C LEU A 50 -14.68 -24.17 0.14
N VAL A 51 -13.38 -24.44 0.12
CA VAL A 51 -12.65 -25.13 1.18
C VAL A 51 -11.61 -24.21 1.78
N PHE A 52 -11.56 -24.12 3.10
CA PHE A 52 -10.40 -23.64 3.85
C PHE A 52 -9.62 -24.86 4.37
N LEU A 53 -8.35 -25.01 3.97
CA LEU A 53 -7.56 -26.21 4.21
C LEU A 53 -6.24 -25.90 4.91
N ASP A 54 -6.02 -26.45 6.10
CA ASP A 54 -4.74 -26.36 6.77
C ASP A 54 -3.62 -27.09 6.01
N VAL A 55 -2.43 -26.49 6.01
CA VAL A 55 -1.24 -27.03 5.35
C VAL A 55 -0.62 -28.18 6.14
N TRP A 56 -0.70 -28.16 7.47
CA TRP A 56 0.05 -29.05 8.36
C TRP A 56 -0.89 -29.95 9.16
N LEU A 57 -1.52 -30.91 8.48
CA LEU A 57 -2.40 -31.88 9.12
C LEU A 57 -1.63 -33.10 9.66
N PRO A 58 -2.08 -33.75 10.75
CA PRO A 58 -1.51 -34.99 11.24
C PRO A 58 -1.64 -36.08 10.17
N ASN A 59 -0.49 -36.67 9.80
CA ASN A 59 -0.35 -37.83 8.90
C ASN A 59 -0.45 -37.56 7.38
N VAL A 60 -0.93 -36.40 6.93
CA VAL A 60 -1.06 -36.09 5.49
C VAL A 60 -0.71 -34.62 5.24
N ASP A 61 0.10 -34.34 4.21
CA ASP A 61 0.43 -32.97 3.79
C ASP A 61 -0.80 -32.29 3.16
N GLY A 62 -1.14 -31.09 3.62
CA GLY A 62 -2.27 -30.31 3.07
C GLY A 62 -2.14 -30.05 1.57
N LEU A 63 -0.93 -30.05 1.01
CA LEU A 63 -0.71 -29.95 -0.44
C LEU A 63 -1.19 -31.20 -1.20
N ASP A 64 -1.06 -32.39 -0.61
CA ASP A 64 -1.56 -33.62 -1.24
C ASP A 64 -3.10 -33.62 -1.23
N ILE A 65 -3.71 -33.10 -0.17
CA ILE A 65 -5.17 -32.93 -0.08
C ILE A 65 -5.65 -31.92 -1.13
N LEU A 66 -4.96 -30.78 -1.29
CA LEU A 66 -5.25 -29.80 -2.33
C LEU A 66 -5.23 -30.43 -3.73
N SER A 67 -4.19 -31.22 -4.04
CA SER A 67 -4.07 -31.90 -5.33
C SER A 67 -5.27 -32.82 -5.59
N ASN A 68 -5.66 -33.62 -4.58
CA ASN A 68 -6.79 -34.54 -4.70
C ASN A 68 -8.14 -33.80 -4.87
N ILE A 69 -8.35 -32.70 -4.16
CA ILE A 69 -9.57 -31.88 -4.29
C ILE A 69 -9.63 -31.30 -5.70
N LYS A 70 -8.53 -30.76 -6.23
CA LYS A 70 -8.50 -30.16 -7.56
C LYS A 70 -8.67 -31.16 -8.70
N GLU A 71 -8.24 -32.40 -8.51
CA GLU A 71 -8.44 -33.47 -9.48
C GLU A 71 -9.90 -33.96 -9.51
N LYS A 72 -10.54 -34.14 -8.35
CA LYS A 72 -11.90 -34.69 -8.25
C LYS A 72 -13.03 -33.65 -8.30
N TYR A 73 -12.75 -32.45 -7.81
CA TYR A 73 -13.71 -31.34 -7.64
C TYR A 73 -13.09 -30.03 -8.17
N PRO A 74 -12.87 -29.92 -9.49
CA PRO A 74 -12.11 -28.81 -10.08
C PRO A 74 -12.76 -27.43 -9.89
N ASP A 75 -14.10 -27.40 -9.74
CA ASP A 75 -14.87 -26.17 -9.54
C ASP A 75 -14.88 -25.68 -8.08
N THR A 76 -14.41 -26.50 -7.13
CA THR A 76 -14.31 -26.11 -5.72
C THR A 76 -13.13 -25.17 -5.55
N ALA A 77 -13.39 -23.97 -5.02
CA ALA A 77 -12.32 -23.07 -4.62
C ALA A 77 -11.64 -23.61 -3.35
N VAL A 78 -10.31 -23.52 -3.28
CA VAL A 78 -9.55 -24.02 -2.12
C VAL A 78 -8.61 -22.92 -1.67
N ILE A 79 -8.72 -22.52 -0.42
CA ILE A 79 -7.85 -21.55 0.24
C ILE A 79 -7.03 -22.30 1.28
N MET A 80 -5.72 -22.20 1.20
CA MET A 80 -4.83 -22.84 2.16
C MET A 80 -4.72 -22.00 3.44
N MET A 81 -4.59 -22.64 4.60
CA MET A 81 -4.37 -22.00 5.90
C MET A 81 -3.04 -22.50 6.48
N SER A 82 -2.20 -21.63 7.05
CA SER A 82 -0.97 -22.09 7.70
C SER A 82 -0.44 -21.15 8.76
N GLY A 83 0.04 -21.68 9.88
CA GLY A 83 0.68 -20.89 10.94
C GLY A 83 2.18 -20.66 10.78
N HIS A 84 2.87 -21.43 9.94
CA HIS A 84 4.33 -21.41 9.75
C HIS A 84 4.69 -21.71 8.28
N ALA A 85 4.17 -20.93 7.33
CA ALA A 85 4.50 -21.13 5.93
C ALA A 85 5.69 -20.28 5.50
N GLY A 86 6.73 -20.94 5.01
CA GLY A 86 7.74 -20.32 4.17
C GLY A 86 7.17 -20.01 2.78
N VAL A 87 7.79 -19.06 2.10
CA VAL A 87 7.43 -18.60 0.73
C VAL A 87 7.31 -19.76 -0.26
N GLU A 88 8.13 -20.80 -0.10
CA GLU A 88 8.14 -21.99 -0.96
C GLU A 88 6.82 -22.75 -0.95
N THR A 89 6.18 -22.89 0.22
CA THR A 89 4.93 -23.65 0.38
C THR A 89 3.75 -22.93 -0.27
N ALA A 90 3.66 -21.59 -0.12
CA ALA A 90 2.61 -20.79 -0.74
C ALA A 90 2.71 -20.78 -2.28
N VAL A 91 3.93 -20.68 -2.82
CA VAL A 91 4.18 -20.77 -4.26
C VAL A 91 3.79 -22.14 -4.79
N ARG A 92 4.10 -23.22 -4.06
CA ARG A 92 3.74 -24.58 -4.44
C ARG A 92 2.22 -24.80 -4.44
N ALA A 93 1.51 -24.37 -3.40
CA ALA A 93 0.05 -24.45 -3.30
C ALA A 93 -0.65 -23.72 -4.46
N THR A 94 -0.21 -22.50 -4.77
CA THR A 94 -0.79 -21.70 -5.87
C THR A 94 -0.59 -22.38 -7.23
N LYS A 95 0.61 -22.93 -7.49
CA LYS A 95 0.88 -23.72 -8.70
C LYS A 95 0.02 -24.97 -8.81
N MET A 96 -0.43 -25.51 -7.69
CA MET A 96 -1.32 -26.68 -7.60
C MET A 96 -2.81 -26.32 -7.69
N GLY A 97 -3.14 -25.05 -7.92
CA GLY A 97 -4.52 -24.59 -8.16
C GLY A 97 -5.26 -24.12 -6.92
N ALA A 98 -4.58 -23.89 -5.80
CA ALA A 98 -5.16 -23.13 -4.69
C ALA A 98 -5.59 -21.73 -5.19
N TYR A 99 -6.76 -21.27 -4.73
CA TYR A 99 -7.30 -19.96 -5.05
C TYR A 99 -6.52 -18.86 -4.34
N ASP A 100 -6.27 -19.07 -3.05
CA ASP A 100 -5.53 -18.13 -2.20
C ASP A 100 -4.89 -18.83 -0.99
N PHE A 101 -4.19 -18.07 -0.16
CA PHE A 101 -3.46 -18.53 1.01
C PHE A 101 -3.67 -17.58 2.20
N LEU A 102 -4.10 -18.11 3.34
CA LEU A 102 -4.31 -17.39 4.59
C LEU A 102 -3.29 -17.83 5.65
N GLU A 103 -2.67 -16.84 6.30
CA GLU A 103 -1.74 -17.08 7.40
C GLU A 103 -2.51 -17.14 8.73
N LYS A 104 -2.31 -18.20 9.52
CA LYS A 104 -2.79 -18.28 10.91
C LYS A 104 -1.90 -17.38 11.79
N PRO A 105 -2.45 -16.60 12.73
CA PRO A 105 -3.87 -16.57 13.13
C PRO A 105 -4.75 -15.85 12.11
N ILE A 106 -5.85 -16.50 11.73
CA ILE A 106 -6.75 -16.03 10.68
C ILE A 106 -7.59 -14.86 11.21
N SER A 107 -7.45 -13.69 10.60
CA SER A 107 -8.30 -12.54 10.92
C SER A 107 -9.69 -12.71 10.30
N VAL A 108 -10.74 -12.39 11.05
CA VAL A 108 -12.14 -12.39 10.60
C VAL A 108 -12.31 -11.67 9.25
N SER A 109 -11.73 -10.47 9.10
CA SER A 109 -11.84 -9.69 7.85
C SER A 109 -11.25 -10.40 6.64
N LYS A 110 -10.09 -11.06 6.77
CA LYS A 110 -9.49 -11.87 5.69
C LYS A 110 -10.33 -13.09 5.34
N LEU A 111 -10.88 -13.77 6.35
CA LEU A 111 -11.76 -14.92 6.15
C LEU A 111 -13.01 -14.52 5.34
N LEU A 112 -13.63 -13.40 5.70
CA LEU A 112 -14.84 -12.90 5.03
C LEU A 112 -14.55 -12.32 3.64
N SER A 113 -13.50 -11.51 3.48
CA SER A 113 -13.12 -10.97 2.17
C SER A 113 -12.78 -12.08 1.16
N SER A 114 -12.12 -13.15 1.60
CA SER A 114 -11.86 -14.32 0.76
C SER A 114 -13.14 -14.99 0.25
N CYS A 115 -14.18 -15.06 1.10
CA CYS A 115 -15.49 -15.56 0.69
C CYS A 115 -16.16 -14.60 -0.30
N ASP A 116 -16.16 -13.31 0.02
CA ASP A 116 -16.73 -12.26 -0.82
C ASP A 116 -16.13 -12.23 -2.21
N GLU A 117 -14.81 -12.36 -2.36
CA GLU A 117 -14.16 -12.37 -3.69
C GLU A 117 -14.60 -13.55 -4.55
N ILE A 118 -14.76 -14.72 -3.93
CA ILE A 118 -15.17 -15.95 -4.62
C ILE A 118 -16.66 -15.87 -4.98
N PHE A 119 -17.49 -15.23 -4.14
CA PHE A 119 -18.94 -15.23 -4.30
C PHE A 119 -19.53 -13.97 -4.96
N LYS A 120 -18.86 -12.79 -4.91
CA LYS A 120 -19.28 -11.53 -5.57
C LYS A 120 -19.07 -11.50 -7.07
N LYS A 121 -18.32 -12.45 -7.64
CA LYS A 121 -18.07 -12.52 -9.09
C LYS A 121 -19.33 -12.78 -9.95
N ASN A 122 -20.50 -12.93 -9.33
CA ASN A 122 -21.79 -13.14 -10.01
C ASN A 122 -22.73 -11.92 -10.04
N GLU A 123 -22.40 -10.81 -9.38
CA GLU A 123 -23.32 -9.66 -9.28
C GLU A 123 -22.54 -8.33 -9.32
N ASN A 124 -22.54 -7.63 -10.46
CA ASN A 124 -22.82 -6.19 -10.60
C ASN A 124 -22.23 -5.55 -11.88
N SER A 125 -23.12 -4.88 -12.60
CA SER A 125 -22.87 -3.81 -13.58
C SER A 125 -23.97 -2.75 -13.39
N ILE A 126 -23.68 -1.46 -13.67
CA ILE A 126 -24.59 -0.25 -13.69
C ILE A 126 -24.57 0.54 -12.34
N GLU A 127 -24.35 1.87 -12.20
CA GLU A 127 -24.21 3.06 -13.07
C GLU A 127 -23.58 4.29 -12.33
N ASN A 128 -23.25 5.35 -13.09
CA ASN A 128 -22.56 6.60 -12.75
C ASN A 128 -23.47 7.87 -12.61
N ASN A 129 -22.86 8.99 -12.13
CA ASN A 129 -23.07 10.43 -12.42
C ASN A 129 -24.23 11.19 -11.70
N THR A 130 -24.18 12.50 -11.36
CA THR A 130 -23.84 13.72 -12.17
C THR A 130 -23.71 15.04 -11.35
N SER A 131 -23.14 16.08 -12.00
CA SER A 131 -22.69 17.48 -11.71
C SER A 131 -23.67 18.60 -11.29
N ASN A 132 -23.19 19.80 -10.84
CA ASN A 132 -23.23 21.10 -11.60
C ASN A 132 -22.82 22.43 -10.87
N ASN A 133 -22.45 23.42 -11.73
CA ASN A 133 -21.85 24.79 -11.63
C ASN A 133 -22.63 25.97 -10.97
N ASN A 134 -21.92 27.08 -10.61
CA ASN A 134 -21.98 28.41 -11.30
C ASN A 134 -21.12 29.58 -10.70
N ASN A 135 -20.73 30.53 -11.58
CA ASN A 135 -19.74 31.63 -11.50
C ASN A 135 -20.17 32.97 -10.87
N THR A 136 -19.21 33.86 -10.50
CA THR A 136 -18.98 35.22 -11.08
C THR A 136 -17.80 36.02 -10.45
N HIS A 137 -17.19 36.93 -11.23
CA HIS A 137 -15.89 37.64 -11.06
C HIS A 137 -15.94 39.04 -10.41
N HIS A 138 -14.84 39.47 -9.73
CA HIS A 138 -14.19 40.80 -9.87
C HIS A 138 -12.72 40.83 -9.34
N HIS A 139 -11.84 41.60 -10.02
CA HIS A 139 -10.36 41.78 -9.87
C HIS A 139 -9.93 42.65 -8.66
N LYS A 140 -8.68 42.77 -8.13
CA LYS A 140 -7.29 42.22 -8.19
C LYS A 140 -6.60 42.87 -6.96
N THR A 141 -5.83 42.21 -6.08
CA THR A 141 -4.39 41.87 -6.20
C THR A 141 -3.94 40.90 -5.09
N ASN A 142 -3.07 39.93 -5.45
CA ASN A 142 -2.20 39.04 -4.64
C ASN A 142 -2.78 38.25 -3.45
N ASN A 143 -3.77 37.38 -3.72
CA ASN A 143 -4.29 36.36 -2.79
C ASN A 143 -4.61 35.03 -3.54
N LYS A 144 -3.89 34.73 -4.64
CA LYS A 144 -4.39 33.90 -5.76
C LYS A 144 -4.41 32.39 -5.48
N TYR A 145 -3.58 31.88 -4.58
CA TYR A 145 -3.54 30.45 -4.26
C TYR A 145 -3.58 30.31 -2.75
N LYS A 146 -4.79 30.32 -2.19
CA LYS A 146 -5.05 29.90 -0.81
C LYS A 146 -6.01 28.76 -0.87
N VAL A 147 -5.64 27.63 -0.30
CA VAL A 147 -6.52 26.46 -0.19
C VAL A 147 -6.89 26.28 1.26
N LYS A 148 -8.13 25.85 1.52
CA LYS A 148 -8.57 25.56 2.88
C LYS A 148 -7.72 24.43 3.46
N GLN A 149 -7.29 24.59 4.70
CA GLN A 149 -6.62 23.52 5.42
C GLN A 149 -7.59 22.35 5.64
N ARG A 150 -7.06 21.12 5.69
CA ARG A 150 -7.85 19.92 5.92
C ARG A 150 -7.23 19.05 7.00
N THR A 151 -8.11 18.41 7.74
CA THR A 151 -7.83 17.27 8.62
C THR A 151 -8.80 16.14 8.30
N ILE A 152 -8.53 14.92 8.75
CA ILE A 152 -9.49 13.81 8.62
C ILE A 152 -10.74 14.05 9.50
N ALA A 153 -11.90 13.51 9.11
CA ALA A 153 -13.16 13.75 9.82
C ALA A 153 -13.36 12.88 11.07
N LYS A 154 -12.80 11.68 11.07
CA LYS A 154 -12.77 10.78 12.24
C LYS A 154 -11.40 10.13 12.36
N SER A 155 -11.03 9.76 13.59
CA SER A 155 -9.82 8.97 13.81
C SER A 155 -9.96 7.58 13.19
N ILE A 156 -8.87 7.06 12.64
CA ILE A 156 -8.82 5.71 12.05
C ILE A 156 -7.49 5.04 12.35
N VAL A 157 -7.48 3.72 12.37
CA VAL A 157 -6.27 2.90 12.54
C VAL A 157 -5.98 2.17 11.25
N VAL A 158 -4.74 2.29 10.77
CA VAL A 158 -4.21 1.52 9.65
C VAL A 158 -3.19 0.55 10.19
N SER A 159 -3.41 -0.75 10.03
CA SER A 159 -2.49 -1.80 10.51
C SER A 159 -1.91 -2.61 9.36
N GLY A 160 -0.73 -3.18 9.59
CA GLY A 160 -0.02 -3.99 8.62
C GLY A 160 1.29 -4.49 9.19
N PHE A 161 2.27 -4.69 8.32
CA PHE A 161 3.59 -5.19 8.71
C PHE A 161 4.66 -4.16 8.36
N ALA A 162 5.67 -4.05 9.22
CA ALA A 162 6.86 -3.25 8.97
C ALA A 162 7.64 -3.88 7.81
N LEU A 163 8.12 -3.05 6.87
CA LEU A 163 8.89 -3.51 5.72
C LEU A 163 10.22 -4.14 6.17
N MET A 164 10.91 -3.46 7.09
CA MET A 164 12.24 -3.88 7.51
C MET A 164 12.22 -5.06 8.46
N GLU A 165 11.37 -5.04 9.48
CA GLU A 165 11.41 -6.03 10.57
C GLU A 165 10.37 -7.14 10.42
N GLY A 166 9.39 -7.00 9.51
CA GLY A 166 8.30 -7.97 9.32
C GLY A 166 7.33 -8.07 10.52
N ARG A 167 7.54 -7.30 11.59
CA ARG A 167 6.64 -7.24 12.74
C ARG A 167 5.36 -6.48 12.41
N LYS A 168 4.29 -6.74 13.16
CA LYS A 168 3.07 -5.93 13.08
C LYS A 168 3.36 -4.48 13.49
N THR A 169 2.83 -3.54 12.73
CA THR A 169 2.86 -2.10 13.03
C THR A 169 1.51 -1.49 12.66
N ALA A 170 1.22 -0.32 13.23
CA ALA A 170 0.00 0.41 12.96
C ALA A 170 0.21 1.93 13.06
N LEU A 171 -0.58 2.66 12.28
CA LEU A 171 -0.78 4.09 12.43
C LEU A 171 -2.14 4.33 13.09
N THR A 172 -2.17 5.16 14.13
CA THR A 172 -3.42 5.79 14.55
C THR A 172 -3.43 7.22 14.04
N LEU A 173 -4.33 7.49 13.10
CA LEU A 173 -4.52 8.79 12.50
C LEU A 173 -5.57 9.54 13.33
N VAL A 174 -5.22 10.74 13.79
CA VAL A 174 -6.08 11.54 14.66
C VAL A 174 -6.23 12.93 14.05
N PRO A 175 -7.47 13.47 13.94
CA PRO A 175 -7.69 14.83 13.49
C PRO A 175 -6.86 15.84 14.29
N ALA A 176 -6.38 16.88 13.63
CA ALA A 176 -5.56 17.90 14.24
C ALA A 176 -6.11 19.31 14.00
N GLU A 177 -5.80 20.23 14.91
CA GLU A 177 -6.18 21.63 14.80
C GLU A 177 -5.49 22.32 13.61
N VAL A 178 -6.05 23.45 13.21
CA VAL A 178 -5.46 24.35 12.21
C VAL A 178 -3.99 24.64 12.53
N ASN A 179 -3.15 24.73 11.48
CA ASN A 179 -1.72 25.04 11.56
C ASN A 179 -0.86 24.03 12.33
N THR A 180 -1.39 22.85 12.68
CA THR A 180 -0.60 21.77 13.30
C THR A 180 0.47 21.25 12.33
N GLY A 181 0.12 21.11 11.05
CA GLY A 181 0.90 20.33 10.09
C GLY A 181 0.71 18.82 10.30
N ILE A 182 1.54 18.02 9.62
CA ILE A 182 1.62 16.57 9.86
C ILE A 182 2.64 16.31 10.97
N VAL A 183 2.22 15.66 12.05
CA VAL A 183 3.08 15.38 13.20
C VAL A 183 3.03 13.90 13.53
N PHE A 184 4.16 13.23 13.40
CA PHE A 184 4.32 11.86 13.85
C PHE A 184 4.60 11.83 15.35
N VAL A 185 3.99 10.89 16.07
CA VAL A 185 4.18 10.69 17.50
C VAL A 185 4.58 9.25 17.73
N ASP A 186 5.82 9.04 18.18
CA ASP A 186 6.30 7.73 18.63
C ASP A 186 5.55 7.34 19.91
N ILE A 187 4.78 6.26 19.88
CA ILE A 187 3.92 5.86 21.01
C ILE A 187 4.69 5.37 22.23
N ASN A 188 5.94 4.93 22.07
CA ASN A 188 6.75 4.42 23.16
C ASN A 188 7.41 5.54 23.97
N THR A 189 7.67 6.68 23.33
CA THR A 189 8.42 7.80 23.93
C THR A 189 7.67 9.11 23.97
N ASN A 190 6.53 9.21 23.28
CA ASN A 190 5.84 10.46 22.99
C ASN A 190 6.72 11.50 22.26
N THR A 191 7.80 11.07 21.60
CA THR A 191 8.61 11.95 20.77
C THR A 191 7.80 12.40 19.57
N GLN A 192 7.72 13.71 19.36
CA GLN A 192 7.02 14.29 18.22
C GLN A 192 8.02 14.61 17.11
N ILE A 193 7.70 14.20 15.89
CA ILE A 193 8.47 14.49 14.68
C ILE A 193 7.52 15.20 13.71
N LYS A 194 7.67 16.52 13.60
CA LYS A 194 6.91 17.30 12.62
C LYS A 194 7.45 16.99 11.21
N LEU A 195 6.56 16.83 10.25
CA LEU A 195 6.92 16.72 8.85
C LEU A 195 7.55 18.04 8.40
N ASP A 196 8.87 17.99 8.19
CA ASP A 196 9.70 19.13 7.85
C ASP A 196 10.96 18.61 7.14
N HIS A 197 11.46 19.36 6.17
CA HIS A 197 12.68 19.00 5.44
C HIS A 197 13.89 18.78 6.36
N THR A 198 13.99 19.48 7.49
CA THR A 198 15.10 19.34 8.47
C THR A 198 15.05 18.03 9.25
N ASN A 199 13.88 17.38 9.28
CA ASN A 199 13.65 16.14 10.00
C ASN A 199 13.77 14.91 9.10
N ILE A 200 14.31 15.02 7.89
CA ILE A 200 14.62 13.86 7.04
C ILE A 200 15.91 13.21 7.52
N LEU A 201 15.91 11.89 7.67
CA LEU A 201 17.11 11.12 7.99
C LEU A 201 18.04 11.09 6.78
N SER A 202 19.27 11.60 6.94
CA SER A 202 20.26 11.59 5.86
C SER A 202 20.63 10.16 5.45
N LYS A 203 20.95 9.98 4.16
CA LYS A 203 21.32 8.69 3.55
C LYS A 203 22.45 7.96 4.29
N ASP A 204 23.39 8.70 4.88
CA ASP A 204 24.51 8.13 5.64
C ASP A 204 24.05 7.41 6.93
N LYS A 205 22.81 7.64 7.36
CA LYS A 205 22.22 7.12 8.59
C LYS A 205 20.92 6.31 8.39
N SER A 206 20.34 6.32 7.18
CA SER A 206 19.07 5.64 6.89
C SER A 206 19.17 4.11 6.84
N GLY A 207 20.39 3.56 6.85
CA GLY A 207 20.61 2.17 6.49
C GLY A 207 20.38 1.94 4.99
N ALA A 208 20.66 0.73 4.49
CA ALA A 208 20.63 0.44 3.06
C ALA A 208 19.23 0.27 2.46
N VAL A 209 18.16 0.58 3.20
CA VAL A 209 16.80 0.56 2.67
C VAL A 209 16.52 1.91 2.01
N ASN A 210 16.31 1.88 0.70
CA ASN A 210 16.01 3.06 -0.10
C ASN A 210 14.56 3.50 0.12
N SER A 211 14.29 4.10 1.28
CA SER A 211 12.99 4.63 1.73
C SER A 211 13.18 5.99 2.41
N THR A 212 12.08 6.73 2.60
CA THR A 212 12.07 8.00 3.32
C THR A 212 11.80 7.76 4.80
N ALA A 213 12.74 8.22 5.64
CA ALA A 213 12.63 8.17 7.09
C ALA A 213 12.69 9.56 7.71
N LEU A 214 11.86 9.80 8.71
CA LEU A 214 11.87 11.00 9.53
C LEU A 214 12.65 10.76 10.81
N VAL A 215 13.31 11.78 11.34
CA VAL A 215 14.18 11.69 12.52
C VAL A 215 13.97 12.86 13.49
N ALA A 216 13.99 12.55 14.79
CA ALA A 216 14.13 13.53 15.86
C ALA A 216 14.97 12.93 16.99
N GLY A 217 16.15 13.51 17.24
CA GLY A 217 17.10 12.96 18.21
C GLY A 217 17.53 11.54 17.84
N ASN A 218 17.16 10.55 18.66
CA ASN A 218 17.45 9.13 18.43
C ASN A 218 16.23 8.32 17.96
N ARG A 219 15.13 8.99 17.61
CA ARG A 219 13.89 8.36 17.15
C ARG A 219 13.73 8.54 15.65
N TYR A 220 13.18 7.51 15.02
CA TYR A 220 13.02 7.44 13.56
C TYR A 220 11.65 6.88 13.23
N ILE A 221 10.98 7.44 12.23
CA ILE A 221 9.81 6.83 11.59
C ILE A 221 10.18 6.52 10.14
N LYS A 222 10.19 5.24 9.77
CA LYS A 222 10.66 4.77 8.46
C LYS A 222 9.52 4.49 7.48
N THR A 223 9.85 4.46 6.18
CA THR A 223 8.96 4.03 5.09
C THR A 223 7.72 4.93 4.94
N THR A 224 7.93 6.25 5.02
CA THR A 224 6.83 7.24 5.10
C THR A 224 6.25 7.65 3.74
N GLU A 225 7.00 7.45 2.66
CA GLU A 225 6.74 7.96 1.31
C GLU A 225 5.34 7.65 0.76
N HIS A 226 4.88 6.40 0.81
CA HIS A 226 3.57 6.03 0.25
C HIS A 226 2.42 6.66 1.05
N PHE A 227 2.55 6.70 2.37
CA PHE A 227 1.57 7.33 3.26
C PHE A 227 1.53 8.84 3.03
N LEU A 228 2.69 9.49 2.91
CA LEU A 228 2.78 10.91 2.59
C LEU A 228 2.18 11.23 1.22
N ALA A 229 2.34 10.36 0.22
CA ALA A 229 1.74 10.55 -1.09
C ALA A 229 0.20 10.53 -1.00
N ALA A 230 -0.37 9.60 -0.23
CA ALA A 230 -1.81 9.54 -0.01
C ALA A 230 -2.33 10.80 0.73
N LEU A 231 -1.63 11.27 1.76
CA LEU A 231 -1.98 12.52 2.45
C LEU A 231 -1.94 13.72 1.51
N HIS A 232 -0.89 13.83 0.70
CA HIS A 232 -0.71 14.92 -0.26
C HIS A 232 -1.86 14.99 -1.25
N MET A 233 -2.21 13.85 -1.85
CA MET A 233 -3.24 13.80 -2.90
C MET A 233 -4.66 13.94 -2.36
N MET A 234 -4.91 13.59 -1.09
CA MET A 234 -6.18 13.92 -0.43
C MET A 234 -6.23 15.39 0.03
N GLY A 235 -5.06 16.04 0.12
CA GLY A 235 -4.91 17.42 0.58
C GLY A 235 -4.97 17.57 2.11
N ILE A 236 -4.65 16.53 2.88
CA ILE A 236 -4.64 16.57 4.36
C ILE A 236 -3.44 17.37 4.85
N THR A 237 -3.66 18.55 5.43
CA THR A 237 -2.60 19.46 5.88
C THR A 237 -2.29 19.36 7.37
N ASN A 238 -3.27 18.93 8.18
CA ASN A 238 -3.14 18.81 9.62
C ASN A 238 -3.52 17.40 10.05
N LEU A 239 -2.59 16.70 10.73
CA LEU A 239 -2.82 15.34 11.19
C LEU A 239 -1.83 14.97 12.29
N ILE A 240 -2.32 14.31 13.35
CA ILE A 240 -1.46 13.60 14.30
C ILE A 240 -1.40 12.13 13.90
N VAL A 241 -0.19 11.61 13.70
CA VAL A 241 0.08 10.24 13.25
C VAL A 241 0.81 9.49 14.35
N LYS A 242 0.10 8.69 15.13
CA LYS A 242 0.74 7.88 16.18
C LYS A 242 1.23 6.57 15.60
N CYS A 243 2.49 6.22 15.84
CA CYS A 243 3.09 5.01 15.28
C CYS A 243 4.24 4.49 16.14
N ASP A 244 4.68 3.28 15.83
CA ASP A 244 5.79 2.61 16.49
C ASP A 244 6.94 2.41 15.49
N GLY A 245 7.70 3.47 15.22
CA GLY A 245 8.98 3.43 14.50
C GLY A 245 8.94 3.17 12.99
N GLU A 246 7.86 2.59 12.45
CA GLU A 246 7.75 2.28 11.02
C GLU A 246 6.30 2.29 10.55
N VAL A 247 6.10 2.88 9.38
CA VAL A 247 4.80 2.91 8.68
C VAL A 247 4.48 1.52 8.11
N PRO A 248 3.22 1.03 8.21
CA PRO A 248 2.84 -0.26 7.65
C PRO A 248 3.08 -0.34 6.15
N ASN A 249 3.71 -1.40 5.67
CA ASN A 249 3.83 -1.73 4.26
C ASN A 249 3.06 -3.03 3.98
N VAL A 250 1.86 -2.90 3.41
CA VAL A 250 0.91 -4.03 3.26
C VAL A 250 1.14 -4.75 1.94
N ASP A 251 0.81 -4.12 0.82
CA ASP A 251 0.93 -4.68 -0.53
C ASP A 251 2.07 -4.02 -1.34
N GLY A 252 2.80 -3.08 -0.75
CA GLY A 252 3.81 -2.28 -1.44
C GLY A 252 3.31 -0.99 -2.07
N SER A 253 2.01 -0.70 -2.03
CA SER A 253 1.43 0.50 -2.61
C SER A 253 0.95 1.48 -1.53
N ALA A 254 0.24 2.52 -1.93
CA ALA A 254 -0.46 3.44 -1.03
C ALA A 254 -1.95 3.08 -0.85
N LEU A 255 -2.43 1.99 -1.43
CA LEU A 255 -3.86 1.66 -1.48
C LEU A 255 -4.49 1.56 -0.09
N VAL A 256 -3.81 0.87 0.85
CA VAL A 256 -4.29 0.76 2.24
C VAL A 256 -4.48 2.11 2.92
N PHE A 257 -3.64 3.10 2.60
CA PHE A 257 -3.78 4.46 3.12
C PHE A 257 -4.88 5.21 2.41
N CYS A 258 -5.01 5.04 1.09
CA CYS A 258 -6.08 5.66 0.32
C CYS A 258 -7.45 5.21 0.81
N ASP A 259 -7.63 3.92 1.07
CA ASP A 259 -8.88 3.35 1.56
C ASP A 259 -9.21 3.85 2.97
N ALA A 260 -8.22 3.83 3.87
CA ALA A 260 -8.39 4.37 5.22
C ALA A 260 -8.74 5.87 5.23
N LEU A 261 -8.10 6.64 4.36
CA LEU A 261 -8.36 8.06 4.20
C LEU A 261 -9.76 8.33 3.63
N LYS A 262 -10.19 7.58 2.61
CA LYS A 262 -11.57 7.64 2.09
C LYS A 262 -12.58 7.31 3.17
N GLU A 263 -12.33 6.26 3.95
CA GLU A 263 -13.20 5.86 5.04
C GLU A 263 -13.27 6.92 6.14
N ALA A 264 -12.13 7.52 6.51
CA ALA A 264 -12.06 8.59 7.50
C ALA A 264 -12.72 9.88 7.04
N GLY A 265 -12.75 10.13 5.72
CA GLY A 265 -13.18 11.41 5.14
C GLY A 265 -12.30 12.57 5.59
N PHE A 266 -12.65 13.78 5.16
CA PHE A 266 -11.95 15.00 5.58
C PHE A 266 -12.92 16.11 5.95
N VAL A 267 -12.42 17.07 6.72
CA VAL A 267 -13.10 18.33 7.04
C VAL A 267 -12.19 19.48 6.63
N GLU A 268 -12.76 20.46 5.95
CA GLU A 268 -12.09 21.74 5.73
C GLU A 268 -12.13 22.57 7.01
N GLN A 269 -11.00 23.16 7.37
CA GLN A 269 -10.84 23.92 8.60
C GLN A 269 -10.89 25.43 8.32
N ASP A 270 -11.16 26.25 9.34
CA ASP A 270 -11.37 27.69 9.15
C ASP A 270 -10.07 28.51 9.05
N ASP A 271 -9.13 28.01 8.26
CA ASP A 271 -7.90 28.72 7.90
C ASP A 271 -7.40 28.20 6.55
N TYR A 272 -6.44 28.93 5.98
CA TYR A 272 -5.88 28.64 4.67
C TYR A 272 -4.42 28.25 4.78
N ILE A 273 -3.95 27.48 3.82
CA ILE A 273 -2.53 27.25 3.58
C ILE A 273 -2.18 27.74 2.18
N GLU A 274 -1.02 28.36 2.06
CA GLU A 274 -0.48 28.77 0.76
C GLU A 274 0.27 27.57 0.17
N PRO A 275 -0.10 27.11 -1.04
CA PRO A 275 0.63 26.06 -1.72
C PRO A 275 1.99 26.57 -2.20
N ILE A 276 2.93 25.66 -2.42
CA ILE A 276 4.20 25.95 -3.07
C ILE A 276 3.93 26.03 -4.58
N VAL A 277 3.96 27.25 -5.11
CA VAL A 277 3.73 27.52 -6.52
C VAL A 277 5.07 27.63 -7.23
N ILE A 278 5.35 26.71 -8.15
CA ILE A 278 6.51 26.79 -9.02
C ILE A 278 6.24 27.84 -10.10
N ASP A 279 6.90 28.97 -10.00
CA ASP A 279 6.71 30.16 -10.84
C ASP A 279 7.85 30.38 -11.85
N GLU A 280 8.98 29.71 -11.66
CA GLU A 280 10.09 29.64 -12.60
C GLU A 280 10.53 28.19 -12.88
N THR A 281 11.35 27.99 -13.92
CA THR A 281 11.91 26.66 -14.20
C THR A 281 13.18 26.44 -13.38
N LEU A 282 13.16 25.40 -12.54
CA LEU A 282 14.27 24.97 -11.71
C LEU A 282 14.80 23.66 -12.25
N THR A 283 16.12 23.53 -12.44
CA THR A 283 16.76 22.32 -12.95
C THR A 283 17.79 21.82 -11.95
N TYR A 284 17.67 20.56 -11.56
CA TYR A 284 18.58 19.87 -10.66
C TYR A 284 19.21 18.70 -11.39
N GLY A 285 20.54 18.63 -11.39
CA GLY A 285 21.29 17.64 -12.17
C GLY A 285 21.47 18.06 -13.63
N ASN A 286 22.07 17.16 -14.42
CA ASN A 286 22.33 17.37 -15.83
C ASN A 286 21.22 16.74 -16.67
N VAL A 287 20.64 17.50 -17.61
CA VAL A 287 19.55 17.03 -18.46
C VAL A 287 20.10 16.11 -19.55
N ASN A 288 20.22 14.83 -19.22
CA ASN A 288 20.67 13.75 -20.08
C ASN A 288 19.99 12.45 -19.64
N ASP A 289 19.51 11.64 -20.59
CA ASP A 289 18.80 10.39 -20.30
C ASP A 289 19.62 9.38 -19.46
N ASN A 290 20.95 9.48 -19.52
CA ASN A 290 21.84 8.63 -18.73
C ASN A 290 22.07 9.13 -17.31
N GLU A 291 21.77 10.39 -17.01
CA GLU A 291 22.01 11.07 -15.74
C GLU A 291 20.72 11.30 -14.95
N THR A 292 20.82 11.35 -13.63
CA THR A 292 19.67 11.69 -12.78
C THR A 292 19.42 13.19 -12.82
N TYR A 293 18.17 13.59 -13.08
CA TYR A 293 17.75 14.99 -13.01
C TYR A 293 16.28 15.13 -12.58
N ILE A 294 15.97 16.31 -12.06
CA ILE A 294 14.60 16.79 -11.82
C ILE A 294 14.50 18.22 -12.36
N ILE A 295 13.46 18.49 -13.12
CA ILE A 295 13.08 19.82 -13.59
C ILE A 295 11.72 20.15 -12.99
N LEU A 296 11.63 21.26 -12.25
CA LEU A 296 10.35 21.84 -11.86
C LEU A 296 10.04 23.02 -12.77
N SER A 297 8.79 23.17 -13.20
CA SER A 297 8.37 24.29 -14.05
C SER A 297 6.92 24.71 -13.79
N PRO A 298 6.51 25.92 -14.19
CA PRO A 298 5.15 26.39 -13.99
C PRO A 298 4.10 25.52 -14.69
N TYR A 299 3.07 25.14 -13.93
CA TYR A 299 1.91 24.41 -14.41
C TYR A 299 0.71 24.67 -13.50
N ASN A 300 -0.49 24.78 -14.08
CA ASN A 300 -1.72 25.05 -13.31
C ASN A 300 -2.33 23.74 -12.80
N GLY A 301 -1.76 23.21 -11.71
CA GLY A 301 -2.10 21.93 -11.10
C GLY A 301 -0.83 21.20 -10.66
N LEU A 302 -0.92 19.89 -10.42
CA LEU A 302 0.26 19.04 -10.24
C LEU A 302 0.37 18.07 -11.42
N GLU A 303 1.49 18.13 -12.14
CA GLU A 303 1.86 17.15 -13.17
C GLU A 303 3.21 16.55 -12.83
N VAL A 304 3.34 15.22 -12.91
CA VAL A 304 4.59 14.50 -12.69
C VAL A 304 4.86 13.62 -13.90
N SER A 305 5.93 13.91 -14.63
CA SER A 305 6.47 13.07 -15.69
C SER A 305 7.74 12.41 -15.20
N LEU A 306 7.82 11.09 -15.31
CA LEU A 306 8.99 10.35 -14.87
C LEU A 306 9.44 9.36 -15.95
N ARG A 307 10.74 9.35 -16.19
CA ARG A 307 11.46 8.31 -16.92
C ARG A 307 12.26 7.45 -15.95
N ILE A 308 12.13 6.13 -16.06
CA ILE A 308 13.00 5.17 -15.40
C ILE A 308 13.79 4.39 -16.45
N ASP A 309 14.97 3.91 -16.05
CA ASP A 309 15.87 3.14 -16.90
C ASP A 309 16.56 2.08 -16.02
N PHE A 310 15.90 0.92 -15.93
CA PHE A 310 16.37 -0.22 -15.15
C PHE A 310 16.85 -1.33 -16.09
N ALA A 311 17.85 -2.08 -15.64
CA ALA A 311 18.32 -3.25 -16.35
C ALA A 311 17.25 -4.36 -16.41
N GLY A 312 17.42 -5.28 -17.36
CA GLY A 312 16.52 -6.42 -17.53
C GLY A 312 15.18 -6.01 -18.15
N THR A 313 14.10 -6.66 -17.73
CA THR A 313 12.77 -6.53 -18.34
C THR A 313 11.94 -5.35 -17.86
N ILE A 314 12.34 -4.69 -16.77
CA ILE A 314 11.75 -3.40 -16.39
C ILE A 314 12.02 -2.41 -17.54
N GLY A 315 13.28 -2.39 -18.00
CA GLY A 315 13.72 -1.59 -19.13
C GLY A 315 13.53 -0.08 -18.91
N VAL A 316 13.38 0.62 -20.03
CA VAL A 316 13.04 2.04 -20.05
C VAL A 316 11.52 2.18 -20.03
N GLN A 317 11.01 2.93 -19.06
CA GLN A 317 9.59 3.25 -19.00
C GLN A 317 9.41 4.75 -18.76
N GLU A 318 8.38 5.31 -19.36
CA GLU A 318 8.00 6.71 -19.21
C GLU A 318 6.51 6.79 -18.89
N TYR A 319 6.15 7.65 -17.94
CA TYR A 319 4.76 7.94 -17.65
C TYR A 319 4.60 9.39 -17.20
N THR A 320 3.52 10.03 -17.66
CA THR A 320 3.12 11.36 -17.22
C THR A 320 1.79 11.25 -16.51
N TYR A 321 1.79 11.57 -15.21
CA TYR A 321 0.61 11.64 -14.38
C TYR A 321 0.18 13.10 -14.19
N LYS A 322 -1.10 13.40 -14.39
CA LYS A 322 -1.71 14.70 -14.13
C LYS A 322 -2.76 14.50 -13.05
N PHE A 323 -2.55 15.12 -11.90
CA PHE A 323 -3.49 15.01 -10.80
C PHE A 323 -4.77 15.80 -11.10
N ASP A 324 -5.92 15.13 -11.05
CA ASP A 324 -7.25 15.75 -11.08
C ASP A 324 -7.95 15.62 -9.71
N ASN A 325 -8.06 14.40 -9.20
CA ASN A 325 -8.75 14.10 -7.94
C ASN A 325 -8.17 12.87 -7.22
N PHE A 326 -8.61 12.63 -5.99
CA PHE A 326 -8.07 11.58 -5.13
C PHE A 326 -8.44 10.16 -5.59
N GLU A 327 -9.61 9.99 -6.19
CA GLU A 327 -10.06 8.73 -6.77
C GLU A 327 -9.16 8.34 -7.95
N GLN A 328 -8.91 9.28 -8.87
CA GLN A 328 -7.98 9.09 -9.98
C GLN A 328 -6.59 8.73 -9.46
N PHE A 329 -6.08 9.46 -8.46
CA PHE A 329 -4.80 9.12 -7.84
C PHE A 329 -4.79 7.69 -7.34
N THR A 330 -5.82 7.26 -6.61
CA THR A 330 -5.91 5.90 -6.06
C THR A 330 -5.85 4.85 -7.17
N GLU A 331 -6.61 5.06 -8.25
CA GLU A 331 -6.74 4.11 -9.36
C GLU A 331 -5.52 4.06 -10.27
N GLU A 332 -4.85 5.19 -10.51
CA GLU A 332 -3.76 5.29 -11.48
C GLU A 332 -2.35 5.17 -10.87
N VAL A 333 -2.14 5.64 -9.63
CA VAL A 333 -0.81 5.76 -9.02
C VAL A 333 -0.77 5.11 -7.64
N GLY A 334 -1.80 5.34 -6.81
CA GLY A 334 -1.89 4.89 -5.43
C GLY A 334 -1.79 3.37 -5.27
N ARG A 335 -2.28 2.58 -6.24
CA ARG A 335 -2.18 1.11 -6.24
C ARG A 335 -0.95 0.53 -6.93
N ALA A 336 -0.02 1.37 -7.40
CA ALA A 336 1.21 0.90 -8.02
C ALA A 336 2.20 0.45 -6.93
N ARG A 337 2.53 -0.84 -6.93
CA ARG A 337 3.32 -1.45 -5.84
C ARG A 337 4.81 -1.28 -6.03
N SER A 338 5.52 -1.22 -4.89
CA SER A 338 6.98 -1.25 -4.84
C SER A 338 7.51 -2.54 -5.46
N PHE A 339 8.76 -2.49 -5.91
CA PHE A 339 9.39 -3.61 -6.60
C PHE A 339 10.84 -3.76 -6.20
N ASN A 340 11.31 -5.00 -6.19
CA ASN A 340 12.71 -5.30 -5.92
C ASN A 340 13.14 -6.61 -6.59
N THR A 341 14.43 -6.76 -6.84
CA THR A 341 14.99 -8.02 -7.33
C THR A 341 15.29 -8.96 -6.16
N ILE A 342 15.17 -10.27 -6.36
CA ILE A 342 15.54 -11.27 -5.34
C ILE A 342 16.97 -11.08 -4.87
N ASP A 343 17.91 -10.83 -5.80
CA ASP A 343 19.34 -10.67 -5.46
C ASP A 343 19.57 -9.49 -4.50
N ASN A 344 18.89 -8.37 -4.72
CA ASN A 344 18.95 -7.21 -3.82
C ASN A 344 18.32 -7.51 -2.45
N ILE A 345 17.22 -8.27 -2.39
CA ILE A 345 16.59 -8.66 -1.12
C ILE A 345 17.51 -9.61 -0.36
N ASP A 346 18.05 -10.64 -1.02
CA ASP A 346 19.00 -11.60 -0.43
C ASP A 346 20.25 -10.88 0.08
N TYR A 347 20.79 -9.94 -0.70
CA TYR A 347 21.90 -9.09 -0.28
C TYR A 347 21.54 -8.25 0.96
N ALA A 348 20.39 -7.57 0.95
CA ALA A 348 19.95 -6.74 2.07
C ALA A 348 19.69 -7.59 3.35
N GLN A 349 19.14 -8.79 3.22
CA GLN A 349 18.93 -9.72 4.32
C GLN A 349 20.25 -10.23 4.91
N LYS A 350 21.21 -10.63 4.06
CA LYS A 350 22.55 -11.05 4.49
C LYS A 350 23.30 -9.96 5.24
N MET A 351 23.04 -8.69 4.89
CA MET A 351 23.61 -7.53 5.57
C MET A 351 22.81 -7.07 6.79
N GLY A 352 21.72 -7.75 7.15
CA GLY A 352 20.83 -7.35 8.26
C GLY A 352 20.10 -6.03 8.03
N MET A 353 20.01 -5.59 6.78
CA MET A 353 19.40 -4.32 6.37
C MET A 353 17.93 -4.49 5.99
N ALA A 354 17.50 -5.72 5.73
CA ALA A 354 16.12 -6.08 5.45
C ALA A 354 15.73 -7.38 6.16
N GLY A 355 14.47 -7.51 6.54
CA GLY A 355 13.88 -8.71 7.14
C GLY A 355 12.92 -9.42 6.20
N SER A 356 12.04 -10.25 6.77
CA SER A 356 11.09 -11.07 6.01
C SER A 356 9.94 -10.26 5.36
N GLY A 357 9.69 -9.04 5.84
CA GLY A 357 8.57 -8.19 5.40
C GLY A 357 8.62 -7.78 3.91
N MET A 358 9.79 -7.81 3.27
CA MET A 358 9.95 -7.41 1.87
C MET A 358 9.26 -8.35 0.86
N ILE A 359 9.04 -9.63 1.22
CA ILE A 359 8.57 -10.64 0.26
C ILE A 359 7.07 -10.50 -0.03
N GLY A 360 6.27 -10.14 0.98
CA GLY A 360 4.81 -9.95 0.84
C GLY A 360 4.40 -8.56 0.37
N SER A 361 5.33 -7.60 0.35
CA SER A 361 5.06 -6.17 0.15
C SER A 361 5.68 -5.60 -1.14
N HIS A 362 6.20 -6.44 -2.03
CA HIS A 362 6.87 -6.00 -3.24
C HIS A 362 6.53 -6.89 -4.43
N ILE A 363 6.55 -6.32 -5.63
CA ILE A 363 6.71 -7.06 -6.87
C ILE A 363 8.15 -7.59 -6.91
N LEU A 364 8.30 -8.91 -6.94
CA LEU A 364 9.59 -9.58 -6.90
C LEU A 364 10.04 -9.94 -8.32
N LEU A 365 11.25 -9.50 -8.66
CA LEU A 365 11.90 -9.81 -9.93
C LEU A 365 13.03 -10.83 -9.76
N CYS A 366 13.02 -11.88 -10.59
CA CYS A 366 14.11 -12.84 -10.73
C CYS A 366 14.44 -13.02 -12.20
N ASP A 367 15.70 -12.85 -12.60
CA ASP A 367 16.15 -12.92 -14.01
C ASP A 367 15.30 -12.06 -14.96
N GLY A 368 14.86 -10.89 -14.49
CA GLY A 368 13.97 -10.02 -15.25
C GLY A 368 12.57 -10.63 -15.45
N LYS A 369 12.05 -11.43 -14.53
CA LYS A 369 10.64 -11.84 -14.59
C LYS A 369 9.99 -11.56 -13.26
N VAL A 370 8.76 -11.04 -13.31
CA VAL A 370 7.91 -10.96 -12.13
C VAL A 370 7.53 -12.38 -11.72
N ILE A 371 7.81 -12.75 -10.47
CA ILE A 371 7.67 -14.14 -10.02
C ILE A 371 6.53 -14.38 -9.01
N ASN A 372 6.09 -13.36 -8.29
CA ASN A 372 5.15 -13.52 -7.17
C ASN A 372 3.74 -12.98 -7.44
N THR A 373 3.55 -12.21 -8.51
CA THR A 373 2.26 -11.56 -8.79
C THR A 373 2.11 -11.21 -10.27
N LYS A 374 0.91 -10.79 -10.68
CA LYS A 374 0.71 -10.10 -11.97
C LYS A 374 0.78 -8.61 -11.72
N LEU A 375 1.29 -7.87 -12.71
CA LEU A 375 1.28 -6.41 -12.62
C LEU A 375 -0.16 -5.88 -12.68
N HIS A 376 -0.46 -4.87 -11.89
CA HIS A 376 -1.69 -4.08 -11.99
C HIS A 376 -1.68 -3.23 -13.27
N PHE A 377 -0.49 -2.82 -13.73
CA PHE A 377 -0.28 -2.05 -14.95
C PHE A 377 0.96 -2.53 -15.69
N ASP A 378 0.96 -2.47 -17.02
CA ASP A 378 2.16 -2.77 -17.82
C ASP A 378 3.34 -1.85 -17.45
N ASN A 379 3.05 -0.62 -17.01
CA ASN A 379 4.01 0.38 -16.56
C ASN A 379 3.95 0.63 -15.04
N GLU A 380 3.66 -0.41 -14.23
CA GLU A 380 3.52 -0.30 -12.77
C GLU A 380 4.78 0.25 -12.08
N PHE A 381 5.98 -0.10 -12.58
CA PHE A 381 7.25 0.32 -11.99
C PHE A 381 7.46 1.84 -12.04
N VAL A 382 7.19 2.48 -13.19
CA VAL A 382 7.30 3.95 -13.30
C VAL A 382 6.18 4.66 -12.55
N ARG A 383 4.96 4.11 -12.52
CA ARG A 383 3.85 4.64 -11.71
C ARG A 383 4.20 4.63 -10.22
N HIS A 384 4.81 3.56 -9.73
CA HIS A 384 5.29 3.49 -8.36
C HIS A 384 6.37 4.54 -8.07
N LYS A 385 7.31 4.78 -8.99
CA LYS A 385 8.28 5.86 -8.81
C LYS A 385 7.68 7.26 -8.88
N ILE A 386 6.52 7.43 -9.52
CA ILE A 386 5.71 8.66 -9.39
C ILE A 386 5.02 8.73 -8.02
N LEU A 387 4.54 7.61 -7.48
CA LEU A 387 4.02 7.56 -6.10
C LEU A 387 5.09 8.05 -5.10
N ASP A 388 6.31 7.53 -5.21
CA ASP A 388 7.46 7.90 -4.37
C ASP A 388 7.74 9.40 -4.42
N ILE A 389 7.88 10.00 -5.61
CA ILE A 389 8.22 11.42 -5.74
C ILE A 389 7.09 12.32 -5.22
N ILE A 390 5.81 11.94 -5.39
CA ILE A 390 4.67 12.68 -4.82
C ILE A 390 4.74 12.69 -3.30
N GLY A 391 5.10 11.57 -2.69
CA GLY A 391 5.26 11.43 -1.23
C GLY A 391 6.45 12.21 -0.69
N ASP A 392 7.61 12.10 -1.33
CA ASP A 392 8.82 12.81 -0.92
C ASP A 392 8.64 14.33 -1.01
N LEU A 393 8.03 14.81 -2.09
CA LEU A 393 7.74 16.24 -2.24
C LEU A 393 6.81 16.77 -1.14
N TYR A 394 5.93 15.92 -0.59
CA TYR A 394 5.03 16.32 0.49
C TYR A 394 5.72 16.55 1.84
N ILE A 395 7.00 16.21 1.97
CA ILE A 395 7.80 16.56 3.16
C ILE A 395 7.85 18.09 3.37
N LEU A 396 7.61 18.88 2.32
CA LEU A 396 7.42 20.33 2.41
C LEU A 396 6.19 20.76 3.23
N GLY A 397 5.27 19.83 3.53
CA GLY A 397 4.09 20.05 4.37
C GLY A 397 3.03 20.98 3.74
N ARG A 398 3.15 21.25 2.44
CA ARG A 398 2.25 22.14 1.68
C ARG A 398 1.90 21.51 0.32
N PRO A 399 0.70 21.74 -0.21
CA PRO A 399 0.35 21.33 -1.57
C PRO A 399 1.27 21.99 -2.59
N ILE A 400 1.57 21.30 -3.69
CA ILE A 400 2.45 21.81 -4.75
C ILE A 400 1.63 22.10 -6.00
N ILE A 401 1.88 23.26 -6.59
CA ILE A 401 1.34 23.67 -7.90
C ILE A 401 2.53 23.85 -8.85
N GLY A 402 2.66 22.93 -9.80
CA GLY A 402 3.77 22.90 -10.73
C GLY A 402 3.85 21.59 -11.50
N ARG A 403 4.77 21.55 -12.45
CA ARG A 403 5.14 20.35 -13.19
C ARG A 403 6.49 19.87 -12.70
N VAL A 404 6.60 18.57 -12.49
CA VAL A 404 7.84 17.86 -12.16
C VAL A 404 8.19 16.94 -13.32
N VAL A 405 9.36 17.09 -13.91
CA VAL A 405 9.92 16.16 -14.91
C VAL A 405 11.17 15.54 -14.32
N ALA A 406 11.17 14.22 -14.14
CA ALA A 406 12.25 13.50 -13.51
C ALA A 406 12.79 12.39 -14.41
N ASN A 407 14.08 12.12 -14.31
CA ASN A 407 14.73 10.96 -14.94
C ASN A 407 15.58 10.24 -13.89
N LYS A 408 15.36 8.92 -13.76
CA LYS A 408 16.14 8.04 -12.88
C LYS A 408 16.32 8.60 -11.46
N SER A 409 15.27 9.21 -10.91
CA SER A 409 15.31 9.81 -9.57
C SER A 409 15.27 8.75 -8.46
N SER A 410 15.78 9.13 -7.29
CA SER A 410 15.77 8.33 -6.06
C SER A 410 15.31 9.20 -4.88
N HIS A 411 14.91 8.60 -3.76
CA HIS A 411 14.56 9.35 -2.54
C HIS A 411 15.65 10.34 -2.14
N SER A 412 16.92 9.93 -2.14
CA SER A 412 18.02 10.85 -1.78
C SER A 412 18.13 12.08 -2.69
N PHE A 413 17.84 11.92 -3.99
CA PHE A 413 17.84 13.04 -4.93
C PHE A 413 16.57 13.89 -4.79
N ASN A 414 15.41 13.26 -4.57
CA ASN A 414 14.17 13.94 -4.23
C ASN A 414 14.35 14.80 -2.96
N HIS A 415 14.98 14.27 -1.92
CA HIS A 415 15.25 14.98 -0.66
C HIS A 415 16.16 16.20 -0.90
N SER A 416 17.20 16.09 -1.72
CA SER A 416 18.04 17.25 -2.03
C SER A 416 17.26 18.37 -2.74
N VAL A 417 16.33 18.00 -3.63
CA VAL A 417 15.42 18.96 -4.26
C VAL A 417 14.45 19.55 -3.23
N VAL A 418 13.86 18.73 -2.36
CA VAL A 418 12.99 19.18 -1.27
C VAL A 418 13.70 20.20 -0.37
N HIS A 419 14.96 19.96 -0.01
CA HIS A 419 15.73 20.91 0.79
C HIS A 419 15.93 22.26 0.09
N ASP A 420 16.22 22.28 -1.22
CA ASP A 420 16.35 23.53 -1.97
C ASP A 420 15.01 24.27 -2.12
N LEU A 421 13.94 23.53 -2.40
CA LEU A 421 12.58 24.09 -2.48
C LEU A 421 12.14 24.70 -1.14
N ALA A 422 12.43 24.02 -0.03
CA ALA A 422 12.15 24.56 1.31
C ALA A 422 12.86 25.91 1.51
N ASN A 423 14.15 26.01 1.19
CA ASN A 423 14.90 27.28 1.31
C ASN A 423 14.37 28.41 0.41
N ARG A 424 13.68 28.07 -0.69
CA ARG A 424 13.13 29.04 -1.65
C ARG A 424 11.72 29.50 -1.30
N TYR A 425 10.88 28.61 -0.77
CA TYR A 425 9.42 28.80 -0.71
C TYR A 425 8.83 28.74 0.71
N LEU A 426 9.59 28.27 1.72
CA LEU A 426 9.18 28.23 3.13
C LEU A 426 9.96 29.29 3.92
#